data_AF-A0A6A9SAH4-F1
#
_entry.id   AF-A0A6A9SAH4-F1
#
_cell.length_a   1.000
_cell.length_b   1.000
_cell.length_c   1.000
_cell.angle_alpha   90.00
_cell.angle_beta   90.00
_cell.angle_gamma   90.00
#
_symmetry.space_group_name_H-M   'P 1'
#
loop_
_entity.id
_entity.type
_entity.pdbx_description
1 polymer ?
#
loop_
_entity_poly.entity_id
_entity_poly.type
_entity_poly.pdbx_seq_one_letter_code
_entity_poly.pdbx_strand_id
1 'polypeptide(L)'
;MIKILLSSNEREALFRAVQFVYRNGESVFGDRQHHDSLLDELDDGGIWNPCFLKIPRDDTQREMVLYCIKRGIDRGLGRHDLMNVEDRFLYVDARRDEPKTFSRWPFLTTGPYYGPQWQEKRLKIIERDSYQCSDCGISRKSHQEKYGQDLHVHHIKPKSECDSFEEANQPDNLETLCFDCHQRREYEKGEWL
;
A
#
# COMPACT_ATOMS: atom_id res chain seq x y z
N MET A 1 7.53 -14.65 2.93
CA MET A 1 7.36 -13.86 4.16
C MET A 1 5.88 -13.63 4.29
N ILE A 2 5.29 -14.16 5.35
CA ILE A 2 3.93 -13.87 5.75
C ILE A 2 3.93 -12.46 6.34
N LYS A 3 2.98 -11.63 5.94
CA LYS A 3 2.84 -10.27 6.45
C LYS A 3 1.38 -10.03 6.77
N ILE A 4 1.05 -9.87 8.04
CA ILE A 4 -0.30 -9.60 8.52
C ILE A 4 -0.32 -8.30 9.32
N LEU A 5 -1.37 -7.48 9.14
CA LEU A 5 -1.61 -6.31 9.98
C LEU A 5 -2.31 -6.76 11.27
N LEU A 6 -1.78 -6.31 12.40
CA LEU A 6 -2.36 -6.47 13.71
C LEU A 6 -2.88 -5.11 14.18
N SER A 7 -4.13 -5.07 14.62
CA SER A 7 -4.64 -3.96 15.43
C SER A 7 -3.96 -3.94 16.81
N SER A 8 -4.20 -2.88 17.58
CA SER A 8 -3.67 -2.76 18.95
C SER A 8 -4.05 -3.94 19.84
N ASN A 9 -5.33 -4.32 19.85
CA ASN A 9 -5.83 -5.41 20.69
C ASN A 9 -5.26 -6.77 20.26
N GLU A 10 -5.14 -7.00 18.95
CA GLU A 10 -4.59 -8.23 18.39
C GLU A 10 -3.10 -8.36 18.67
N ARG A 11 -2.36 -7.25 18.59
CA ARG A 11 -0.94 -7.20 18.95
C ARG A 11 -0.74 -7.51 20.42
N GLU A 12 -1.51 -6.87 21.31
CA GLU A 12 -1.44 -7.12 22.75
C GLU A 12 -1.82 -8.58 23.08
N ALA A 13 -2.91 -9.09 22.48
CA ALA A 13 -3.36 -10.46 22.70
C ALA A 13 -2.32 -11.48 22.25
N LEU A 14 -1.73 -11.28 21.07
CA LEU A 14 -0.66 -12.14 20.56
C LEU A 14 0.59 -12.07 21.44
N PHE A 15 1.01 -10.88 21.86
CA PHE A 15 2.14 -10.72 22.79
C PHE A 15 1.90 -11.50 24.09
N ARG A 16 0.73 -11.37 24.70
CA ARG A 16 0.35 -12.10 25.92
C ARG A 16 0.34 -13.62 25.70
N ALA A 17 -0.11 -14.08 24.54
CA ALA A 17 -0.12 -15.49 24.18
C ALA A 17 1.31 -16.06 24.03
N VAL A 18 2.20 -15.31 23.36
CA VAL A 18 3.61 -15.69 23.20
C VAL A 18 4.32 -15.69 24.56
N GLN A 19 4.09 -14.68 25.41
CA GLN A 19 4.62 -14.64 26.77
C GLN A 19 4.14 -15.84 27.61
N PHE A 20 2.89 -16.24 27.46
CA PHE A 20 2.34 -17.39 28.16
C PHE A 20 3.07 -18.67 27.77
N VAL A 21 3.21 -18.95 26.46
CA VAL A 21 3.92 -20.14 25.99
C VAL A 21 5.39 -20.11 26.43
N TYR A 22 6.04 -18.94 26.30
CA TYR A 22 7.43 -18.74 26.68
C TYR A 22 7.67 -19.05 28.17
N ARG A 23 6.81 -18.55 29.07
CA ARG A 23 6.94 -18.73 30.53
C ARG A 23 6.67 -20.16 30.98
N ASN A 24 5.74 -20.85 30.33
CA ASN A 24 5.36 -22.21 30.73
C ASN A 24 6.25 -23.30 30.12
N GLY A 25 7.24 -22.93 29.30
CA GLY A 25 8.20 -23.89 28.73
C GLY A 25 7.53 -24.90 27.79
N GLU A 26 6.34 -24.61 27.28
CA GLU A 26 5.57 -25.51 26.40
C GLU A 26 6.06 -25.47 24.95
N SER A 27 7.23 -24.88 24.69
CA SER A 27 7.81 -24.80 23.36
C SER A 27 8.23 -26.20 22.89
N VAL A 28 7.41 -26.79 22.04
CA VAL A 28 7.74 -27.99 21.24
C VAL A 28 8.86 -27.68 20.23
N PHE A 29 9.23 -26.40 20.07
CA PHE A 29 10.07 -25.89 18.97
C PHE A 29 11.54 -25.68 19.33
N GLY A 30 12.00 -26.14 20.50
CA GLY A 30 13.42 -26.35 20.83
C GLY A 30 14.33 -25.10 20.94
N ASP A 31 13.94 -23.96 20.39
CA ASP A 31 14.75 -22.75 20.34
C ASP A 31 14.01 -21.54 20.93
N ARG A 32 14.58 -20.95 21.99
CA ARG A 32 14.07 -19.74 22.63
C ARG A 32 14.27 -18.50 21.77
N GLN A 33 15.25 -18.52 20.85
CA GLN A 33 15.60 -17.38 20.00
C GLN A 33 14.41 -16.89 19.16
N HIS A 34 13.56 -17.81 18.70
CA HIS A 34 12.36 -17.49 17.94
C HIS A 34 11.27 -16.80 18.76
N HIS A 35 11.13 -17.17 20.04
CA HIS A 35 10.19 -16.52 20.94
C HIS A 35 10.68 -15.13 21.32
N ASP A 36 11.96 -14.99 21.64
CA ASP A 36 12.58 -13.70 22.00
C ASP A 36 12.45 -12.72 20.82
N SER A 37 12.80 -13.14 19.60
CA SER A 37 12.65 -12.32 18.41
C SER A 37 11.20 -11.89 18.14
N LEU A 38 10.22 -12.77 18.39
CA LEU A 38 8.80 -12.45 18.20
C LEU A 38 8.29 -11.49 19.27
N LEU A 39 8.73 -11.66 20.52
CA LEU A 39 8.41 -10.74 21.61
C LEU A 39 9.00 -9.35 21.35
N ASP A 40 10.24 -9.26 20.88
CA ASP A 40 10.89 -7.99 20.53
C ASP A 40 10.17 -7.27 19.38
N GLU A 41 9.63 -7.99 18.40
CA GLU A 41 8.84 -7.39 17.31
C GLU A 41 7.47 -6.91 17.80
N LEU A 42 6.88 -7.61 18.77
CA LEU A 42 5.56 -7.31 19.31
C LEU A 42 5.58 -6.28 20.43
N ASP A 43 6.70 -6.09 21.14
CA ASP A 43 6.81 -5.11 22.22
C ASP A 43 7.22 -3.73 21.68
N ASP A 44 6.34 -2.73 21.83
CA ASP A 44 6.69 -1.31 21.62
C ASP A 44 6.72 -0.51 22.92
N GLY A 45 7.03 -1.19 24.03
CA GLY A 45 7.01 -0.58 25.37
C GLY A 45 5.59 -0.47 25.93
N GLY A 46 4.69 -1.36 25.53
CA GLY A 46 3.31 -1.43 26.02
C GLY A 46 2.36 -0.36 25.47
N ILE A 47 2.72 0.28 24.35
CA ILE A 47 1.86 1.27 23.66
C ILE A 47 0.82 0.54 22.79
N TRP A 48 1.17 -0.63 22.27
CA TRP A 48 0.36 -1.49 21.41
C TRP A 48 -0.12 -0.77 20.15
N ASN A 49 0.74 -0.02 19.49
CA ASN A 49 0.40 0.55 18.18
C ASN A 49 0.14 -0.56 17.15
N PRO A 50 -0.82 -0.39 16.21
CA PRO A 50 -1.01 -1.34 15.14
C PRO A 50 0.29 -1.57 14.36
N CYS A 51 0.62 -2.84 14.10
CA CYS A 51 1.88 -3.20 13.46
C CYS A 51 1.70 -4.30 12.42
N PHE A 52 2.68 -4.41 11.50
CA PHE A 52 2.75 -5.57 10.62
C PHE A 52 3.63 -6.62 11.26
N LEU A 53 3.05 -7.78 11.57
CA LEU A 53 3.80 -8.98 11.94
C LEU A 53 4.41 -9.59 10.69
N LYS A 54 5.73 -9.78 10.68
CA LYS A 54 6.48 -10.30 9.55
C LYS A 54 7.10 -11.64 9.90
N ILE A 55 6.54 -12.72 9.37
CA ILE A 55 7.05 -14.06 9.65
C ILE A 55 7.82 -14.57 8.42
N PRO A 56 9.10 -14.95 8.59
CA PRO A 56 9.90 -15.65 7.58
C PRO A 56 9.17 -16.86 6.96
N ARG A 57 9.63 -17.32 5.80
CA ARG A 57 9.07 -18.56 5.18
C ARG A 57 9.54 -19.84 5.89
N ASP A 58 10.12 -19.72 7.07
CA ASP A 58 10.57 -20.87 7.85
C ASP A 58 9.36 -21.57 8.48
N ASP A 59 9.25 -22.88 8.26
CA ASP A 59 8.14 -23.67 8.77
C ASP A 59 8.13 -23.70 10.30
N THR A 60 9.30 -23.68 10.95
CA THR A 60 9.41 -23.73 12.42
C THR A 60 8.79 -22.48 13.07
N GLN A 61 9.15 -21.30 12.60
CA GLN A 61 8.58 -20.04 13.10
C GLN A 61 7.08 -19.94 12.83
N ARG A 62 6.61 -20.42 11.67
CA ARG A 62 5.18 -20.48 11.34
C ARG A 62 4.41 -21.32 12.35
N GLU A 63 4.86 -22.56 12.57
CA GLU A 63 4.21 -23.48 13.50
C GLU A 63 4.26 -22.96 14.95
N MET A 64 5.36 -22.32 15.35
CA MET A 64 5.48 -21.69 16.67
C MET A 64 4.46 -20.57 16.88
N VAL A 65 4.24 -19.71 15.89
CA VAL A 65 3.25 -18.61 15.97
C VAL A 65 1.84 -19.18 16.06
N LEU A 66 1.49 -20.14 15.20
CA LEU A 66 0.19 -20.82 15.25
C LEU A 66 -0.04 -21.51 16.60
N TYR A 67 0.98 -22.15 17.14
CA TYR A 67 0.93 -22.77 18.46
C TYR A 67 0.63 -21.73 19.55
N CYS A 68 1.34 -20.60 19.56
CA CYS A 68 1.10 -19.51 20.51
C CYS A 68 -0.33 -18.98 20.43
N ILE A 69 -0.84 -18.74 19.22
CA ILE A 69 -2.21 -18.27 18.98
C ILE A 69 -3.23 -19.25 19.58
N LYS A 70 -3.12 -20.54 19.24
CA LYS A 70 -4.05 -21.58 19.74
C LYS A 70 -4.03 -21.71 21.25
N ARG A 71 -2.85 -21.73 21.87
CA ARG A 71 -2.71 -21.76 23.33
C ARG A 71 -3.33 -20.51 23.99
N GLY A 72 -3.17 -19.35 23.37
CA GLY A 72 -3.80 -18.11 23.83
C GLY A 72 -5.34 -18.17 23.75
N ILE A 73 -5.89 -18.70 22.65
CA ILE A 73 -7.34 -18.91 22.46
C ILE A 73 -7.90 -19.85 23.53
N ASP A 74 -7.27 -21.01 23.72
CA ASP A 74 -7.65 -22.00 24.73
C ASP A 74 -7.68 -21.40 26.14
N ARG A 75 -6.75 -20.47 26.42
CA ARG A 75 -6.62 -19.80 27.72
C ARG A 75 -7.55 -18.60 27.89
N GLY A 76 -8.19 -18.14 26.81
CA GLY A 76 -9.08 -16.97 26.80
C GLY A 76 -8.35 -15.62 26.77
N LEU A 77 -7.08 -15.58 26.34
CA LEU A 77 -6.29 -14.36 26.26
C LEU A 77 -6.65 -13.55 25.01
N GLY A 78 -7.66 -12.67 25.10
CA GLY A 78 -8.13 -11.93 23.92
C GLY A 78 -8.67 -12.88 22.84
N ARG A 79 -9.51 -13.83 23.24
CA ARG A 79 -9.96 -14.96 22.41
C ARG A 79 -10.43 -14.53 21.02
N HIS A 80 -11.26 -13.49 20.94
CA HIS A 80 -11.78 -13.00 19.68
C HIS A 80 -10.66 -12.39 18.81
N ASP A 81 -9.76 -11.60 19.40
CA ASP A 81 -8.63 -10.99 18.70
C ASP A 81 -7.68 -12.07 18.16
N LEU A 82 -7.35 -13.08 18.96
CA LEU A 82 -6.49 -14.18 18.51
C LEU A 82 -7.14 -15.04 17.43
N MET A 83 -8.46 -15.27 17.49
CA MET A 83 -9.19 -15.94 16.40
C MET A 83 -9.10 -15.14 15.09
N ASN A 84 -9.26 -13.81 15.16
CA ASN A 84 -9.12 -12.94 13.99
C ASN A 84 -7.68 -12.99 13.43
N VAL A 85 -6.67 -13.09 14.30
CA VAL A 85 -5.27 -13.28 13.89
C VAL A 85 -5.06 -14.65 13.25
N GLU A 86 -5.61 -15.72 13.84
CA GLU A 86 -5.53 -17.09 13.30
C GLU A 86 -6.10 -17.18 11.90
N ASP A 87 -7.33 -16.67 11.70
CA ASP A 87 -8.03 -16.69 10.42
C ASP A 87 -7.22 -15.97 9.33
N ARG A 88 -6.72 -14.77 9.64
CA ARG A 88 -5.89 -14.01 8.68
C ARG A 88 -4.55 -14.68 8.42
N PHE A 89 -3.96 -15.27 9.45
CA PHE A 89 -2.70 -15.98 9.32
C PHE A 89 -2.84 -17.19 8.39
N LEU A 90 -3.83 -18.05 8.64
CA LEU A 90 -4.12 -19.23 7.81
C LEU A 90 -4.49 -18.83 6.38
N TYR A 91 -5.27 -17.76 6.20
CA TYR A 91 -5.59 -17.23 4.87
C TYR A 91 -4.33 -16.82 4.09
N VAL A 92 -3.42 -16.07 4.71
CA VAL A 92 -2.18 -15.61 4.06
C VAL A 92 -1.20 -16.77 3.84
N ASP A 93 -1.13 -17.71 4.78
CA ASP A 93 -0.25 -18.87 4.70
C ASP A 93 -0.66 -19.84 3.58
N ALA A 94 -1.96 -20.14 3.47
CA ALA A 94 -2.49 -20.99 2.39
C ALA A 94 -2.21 -20.45 0.99
N ARG A 95 -2.02 -19.14 0.87
CA ARG A 95 -1.81 -18.42 -0.41
C ARG A 95 -0.36 -17.94 -0.58
N ARG A 96 0.57 -18.39 0.27
CA ARG A 96 1.96 -17.87 0.28
C ARG A 96 2.75 -18.17 -1.00
N ASP A 97 2.37 -19.23 -1.70
CA ASP A 97 3.01 -19.71 -2.93
C ASP A 97 2.19 -19.37 -4.18
N GLU A 98 1.02 -18.76 -3.99
CA GLU A 98 0.28 -18.20 -5.11
C GLU A 98 1.06 -17.03 -5.73
N PRO A 99 1.12 -16.94 -7.06
CA PRO A 99 1.63 -15.75 -7.70
C PRO A 99 0.80 -14.56 -7.23
N LYS A 100 1.45 -13.57 -6.60
CA LYS A 100 0.79 -12.32 -6.23
C LYS A 100 0.35 -11.63 -7.51
N THR A 101 -0.87 -11.90 -7.95
CA THR A 101 -1.55 -11.04 -8.90
C THR A 101 -1.79 -9.75 -8.14
N PHE A 102 -0.88 -8.78 -8.28
CA PHE A 102 -1.27 -7.41 -8.07
C PHE A 102 -2.28 -7.10 -9.17
N SER A 103 -3.53 -7.53 -8.98
CA SER A 103 -4.64 -6.77 -9.50
C SER A 103 -4.55 -5.46 -8.75
N ARG A 104 -3.79 -4.51 -9.32
CA ARG A 104 -3.90 -3.12 -8.93
C ARG A 104 -5.41 -2.86 -9.00
N TRP A 105 -5.97 -2.47 -7.87
CA TRP A 105 -7.38 -2.10 -7.81
C TRP A 105 -7.70 -1.18 -8.99
N PRO A 106 -8.86 -1.30 -9.67
CA PRO A 106 -9.14 -0.55 -10.91
C PRO A 106 -8.92 0.96 -10.79
N PHE A 107 -9.06 1.51 -9.59
CA PHE A 107 -8.83 2.93 -9.29
C PHE A 107 -7.36 3.31 -9.04
N LEU A 108 -6.47 2.34 -8.80
CA LEU A 108 -5.01 2.49 -8.64
C LEU A 108 -4.21 1.97 -9.85
N THR A 109 -4.86 1.33 -10.82
CA THR A 109 -4.27 1.17 -12.15
C THR A 109 -4.22 2.54 -12.84
N THR A 110 -3.02 3.03 -13.11
CA THR A 110 -2.76 4.17 -14.03
C THR A 110 -3.10 3.84 -15.49
N GLY A 111 -4.07 2.94 -15.74
CA GLY A 111 -4.35 2.30 -17.02
C GLY A 111 -5.77 2.49 -17.58
N PRO A 112 -6.84 2.60 -16.78
CA PRO A 112 -8.19 2.82 -17.33
C PRO A 112 -8.60 4.30 -17.35
N TYR A 113 -8.13 5.14 -16.43
CA TYR A 113 -8.63 6.52 -16.31
C TYR A 113 -8.25 7.41 -17.50
N TYR A 114 -7.15 7.10 -18.19
CA TYR A 114 -6.67 7.86 -19.35
C TYR A 114 -6.69 7.04 -20.64
N GLY A 115 -7.27 5.84 -20.64
CA GLY A 115 -7.24 4.93 -21.79
C GLY A 115 -5.86 4.31 -22.08
N PRO A 116 -5.78 3.43 -23.10
CA PRO A 116 -4.55 2.74 -23.47
C PRO A 116 -3.45 3.73 -23.93
N GLN A 117 -2.18 3.37 -23.69
CA GLN A 117 -0.99 4.12 -24.15
C GLN A 117 -0.88 5.57 -23.66
N TRP A 118 -1.57 5.94 -22.56
CA TRP A 118 -1.50 7.29 -22.02
C TRP A 118 -0.08 7.79 -21.75
N GLN A 119 0.82 6.94 -21.25
CA GLN A 119 2.21 7.34 -20.97
C GLN A 119 2.94 7.79 -22.25
N GLU A 120 2.74 7.10 -23.38
CA GLU A 120 3.32 7.47 -24.66
C GLU A 120 2.72 8.78 -25.18
N LYS A 121 1.39 8.95 -25.08
CA LYS A 121 0.71 10.20 -25.46
C LYS A 121 1.20 11.37 -24.62
N ARG A 122 1.25 11.20 -23.30
CA ARG A 122 1.74 12.19 -22.34
C ARG A 122 3.15 12.66 -22.71
N LEU A 123 4.06 11.73 -22.99
CA LEU A 123 5.43 12.09 -23.39
C LEU A 123 5.46 12.88 -24.70
N LYS A 124 4.66 12.51 -25.69
CA LYS A 124 4.54 13.26 -26.95
C LYS A 124 4.03 14.69 -26.75
N ILE A 125 3.10 14.90 -25.82
CA ILE A 125 2.60 16.26 -25.50
C ILE A 125 3.68 17.09 -24.81
N ILE A 126 4.38 16.51 -23.83
CA ILE A 126 5.50 17.19 -23.16
C ILE A 126 6.62 17.54 -24.16
N GLU A 127 6.91 16.65 -25.10
CA GLU A 127 7.89 16.89 -26.16
C GLU A 127 7.44 17.98 -27.13
N ARG A 128 6.17 17.94 -27.58
CA ARG A 128 5.55 18.98 -28.40
C ARG A 128 5.67 20.36 -27.74
N ASP A 129 5.43 20.41 -26.43
CA ASP A 129 5.46 21.64 -25.64
C ASP A 129 6.90 22.01 -25.19
N SER A 130 7.93 21.49 -25.89
CA SER A 130 9.34 21.79 -25.66
C SER A 130 9.81 21.56 -24.22
N TYR A 131 9.20 20.58 -23.54
CA TYR A 131 9.48 20.25 -22.14
C TYR A 131 9.27 21.44 -21.20
N GLN A 132 8.31 22.32 -21.50
CA GLN A 132 8.01 23.53 -20.73
C GLN A 132 6.51 23.63 -20.41
N CYS A 133 6.18 24.33 -19.33
CA CYS A 133 4.81 24.70 -19.04
C CYS A 133 4.28 25.70 -20.09
N SER A 134 3.15 25.41 -20.72
CA SER A 134 2.51 26.27 -21.72
C SER A 134 2.09 27.63 -21.15
N ASP A 135 1.76 27.71 -19.87
CA ASP A 135 1.30 28.96 -19.22
C ASP A 135 2.46 29.85 -18.74
N CYS A 136 3.49 29.28 -18.12
CA CYS A 136 4.54 30.07 -17.45
C CYS A 136 5.96 29.82 -17.96
N GLY A 137 6.16 28.88 -18.89
CA GLY A 137 7.46 28.60 -19.50
C GLY A 137 8.47 27.90 -18.60
N ILE A 138 8.12 27.49 -17.36
CA ILE A 138 9.06 26.76 -16.50
C ILE A 138 9.48 25.45 -17.18
N SER A 139 10.79 25.21 -17.24
CA SER A 139 11.33 23.98 -17.81
C SER A 139 11.01 22.77 -16.93
N ARG A 140 10.89 21.59 -17.54
CA ARG A 140 10.71 20.31 -16.85
C ARG A 140 11.77 20.07 -15.77
N LYS A 141 13.02 20.45 -16.04
CA LYS A 141 14.12 20.33 -15.07
C LYS A 141 13.89 21.23 -13.86
N SER A 142 13.63 22.51 -14.08
CA SER A 142 13.37 23.48 -13.00
C SER A 142 12.10 23.14 -12.21
N HIS A 143 11.08 22.60 -12.89
CA HIS A 143 9.88 22.09 -12.24
C HIS A 143 10.18 20.87 -11.35
N GLN A 144 10.93 19.89 -11.84
CA GLN A 144 11.37 18.73 -11.06
C GLN A 144 12.19 19.14 -9.82
N GLU A 145 13.08 20.12 -9.95
CA GLU A 145 13.87 20.66 -8.83
C GLU A 145 12.99 21.39 -7.80
N LYS A 146 11.97 22.13 -8.26
CA LYS A 146 11.10 22.93 -7.38
C LYS A 146 10.01 22.11 -6.69
N TYR A 147 9.40 21.14 -7.38
CA TYR A 147 8.22 20.41 -6.88
C TYR A 147 8.45 18.92 -6.63
N GLY A 148 9.64 18.39 -6.96
CA GLY A 148 9.95 16.97 -6.76
C GLY A 148 9.14 16.01 -7.65
N GLN A 149 8.48 16.51 -8.68
CA GLN A 149 7.64 15.75 -9.61
C GLN A 149 7.76 16.28 -11.03
N ASP A 150 7.27 15.50 -11.99
CA ASP A 150 7.31 15.81 -13.42
C ASP A 150 6.17 16.76 -13.84
N LEU A 151 6.28 17.40 -15.00
CA LEU A 151 5.23 18.27 -15.56
C LEU A 151 3.91 17.51 -15.74
N HIS A 152 2.78 18.17 -15.57
CA HIS A 152 1.46 17.58 -15.76
C HIS A 152 1.02 17.76 -17.22
N VAL A 153 0.13 16.88 -17.71
CA VAL A 153 -0.59 17.09 -18.96
C VAL A 153 -2.06 17.25 -18.58
N HIS A 154 -2.59 18.43 -18.82
CA HIS A 154 -3.95 18.85 -18.49
C HIS A 154 -4.87 18.66 -19.70
N HIS A 155 -6.12 18.31 -19.44
CA HIS A 155 -7.19 18.22 -20.43
C HIS A 155 -7.86 19.59 -20.57
N ILE A 156 -7.75 20.23 -21.74
CA ILE A 156 -8.36 21.55 -22.00
C ILE A 156 -9.88 21.45 -21.89
N LYS A 157 -10.50 20.47 -22.55
CA LYS A 157 -11.89 20.06 -22.33
C LYS A 157 -11.89 18.92 -21.31
N PRO A 158 -12.61 19.06 -20.18
CA PRO A 158 -12.68 18.02 -19.16
C PRO A 158 -13.14 16.70 -19.76
N LYS A 159 -12.60 15.59 -19.27
CA LYS A 159 -12.95 14.26 -19.79
C LYS A 159 -14.43 13.93 -19.63
N SER A 160 -15.09 14.48 -18.61
CA SER A 160 -16.53 14.31 -18.35
C SER A 160 -17.39 14.88 -19.48
N GLU A 161 -16.86 15.78 -20.30
CA GLU A 161 -17.55 16.37 -21.45
C GLU A 161 -17.23 15.67 -22.78
N CYS A 162 -16.36 14.65 -22.78
CA CYS A 162 -15.99 13.88 -23.96
C CYS A 162 -16.71 12.52 -24.01
N ASP A 163 -17.07 12.08 -25.20
CA ASP A 163 -17.80 10.82 -25.42
C ASP A 163 -16.87 9.59 -25.28
N SER A 164 -15.55 9.79 -25.39
CA SER A 164 -14.57 8.70 -25.36
C SER A 164 -13.18 9.15 -24.87
N PHE A 165 -12.34 8.19 -24.46
CA PHE A 165 -10.92 8.46 -24.15
C PHE A 165 -10.13 8.87 -25.39
N GLU A 166 -10.53 8.41 -26.57
CA GLU A 166 -9.93 8.77 -27.85
C GLU A 166 -10.16 10.24 -28.18
N GLU A 167 -11.36 10.77 -27.92
CA GLU A 167 -11.68 12.20 -28.02
C GLU A 167 -10.94 13.00 -26.95
N ALA A 168 -11.05 12.58 -25.68
CA ALA A 168 -10.45 13.32 -24.57
C ALA A 168 -8.92 13.44 -24.71
N ASN A 169 -8.25 12.41 -25.24
CA ASN A 169 -6.80 12.39 -25.39
C ASN A 169 -6.30 12.82 -26.78
N GLN A 170 -7.11 13.55 -27.55
CA GLN A 170 -6.61 14.21 -28.77
C GLN A 170 -5.53 15.23 -28.39
N PRO A 171 -4.42 15.33 -29.15
CA PRO A 171 -3.35 16.26 -28.83
C PRO A 171 -3.80 17.71 -28.64
N ASP A 172 -4.76 18.17 -29.45
CA ASP A 172 -5.30 19.53 -29.37
C ASP A 172 -6.12 19.78 -28.10
N ASN A 173 -6.53 18.72 -27.40
CA ASN A 173 -7.22 18.78 -26.11
C ASN A 173 -6.26 18.64 -24.92
N LEU A 174 -4.95 18.55 -25.15
CA LEU A 174 -3.94 18.33 -24.11
C LEU A 174 -2.93 19.47 -24.10
N GLU A 175 -2.56 19.94 -22.91
CA GLU A 175 -1.51 20.95 -22.71
C GLU A 175 -0.58 20.59 -21.55
N THR A 176 0.71 20.87 -21.69
CA THR A 176 1.70 20.64 -20.63
C THR A 176 1.71 21.78 -19.63
N LEU A 177 1.44 21.51 -18.35
CA LEU A 177 1.40 22.52 -17.29
C LEU A 177 2.28 22.14 -16.10
N CYS A 178 2.82 23.15 -15.42
CA CYS A 178 3.48 22.97 -14.12
C CYS A 178 2.43 22.78 -13.01
N PHE A 179 2.86 22.32 -11.84
CA PHE A 179 1.98 22.06 -10.70
C PHE A 179 1.07 23.25 -10.34
N ASP A 180 1.64 24.46 -10.23
CA ASP A 180 0.87 25.66 -9.87
C ASP A 180 -0.12 26.08 -10.95
N CYS A 181 0.26 26.00 -12.24
CA CYS A 181 -0.61 26.38 -13.34
C CYS A 181 -1.72 25.34 -13.55
N HIS A 182 -1.38 24.05 -13.42
CA HIS A 182 -2.34 22.97 -13.45
C HIS A 182 -3.39 23.16 -12.36
N GLN A 183 -2.97 23.36 -11.11
CA GLN A 183 -3.89 23.59 -10.01
C GLN A 183 -4.82 24.80 -10.27
N ARG A 184 -4.30 25.89 -10.84
CA ARG A 184 -5.12 27.06 -11.20
C ARG A 184 -6.20 26.74 -12.23
N ARG A 185 -5.85 26.03 -13.32
CA ARG A 185 -6.81 25.64 -14.37
C ARG A 185 -7.92 24.73 -13.84
N GLU A 186 -7.58 23.81 -12.94
CA GLU A 186 -8.56 22.91 -12.30
C GLU A 186 -9.58 23.68 -11.45
N TYR A 187 -9.13 24.72 -10.72
CA TYR A 187 -10.02 25.59 -9.95
C TYR A 187 -10.92 26.46 -10.83
N GLU A 188 -10.38 27.03 -11.92
CA GLU A 188 -11.15 27.87 -12.86
C GLU A 188 -12.26 27.10 -13.58
N LYS A 189 -12.08 25.79 -13.78
CA LYS A 189 -13.09 24.92 -14.40
C LYS A 189 -14.07 24.27 -13.42
N GLY A 190 -13.92 24.51 -12.12
CA GLY A 190 -14.85 24.01 -11.11
C GLY A 190 -14.84 22.49 -10.93
N GLU A 191 -13.77 21.78 -11.32
CA GLU A 191 -13.67 20.31 -11.22
C GLU A 191 -13.55 19.79 -9.78
N TRP A 192 -13.54 20.69 -8.79
CA TRP A 192 -13.47 20.41 -7.35
C TRP A 192 -14.77 20.76 -6.58
N LEU A 193 -15.88 21.04 -7.28
CA LEU A 193 -17.22 21.22 -6.71
C LEU A 193 -18.20 20.20 -7.32
#